data_AF-A0A938QLJ7-F1
#
_entry.id   AF-A0A938QLJ7-F1
#
_cell.length_a   1.000
_cell.length_b   1.000
_cell.length_c   1.000
_cell.angle_alpha   90.00
_cell.angle_beta   90.00
_cell.angle_gamma   90.00
#
_symmetry.space_group_name_H-M   'P 1'
#
loop_
_entity.id
_entity.type
_entity.pdbx_description
1 polymer ?
#
loop_
_entity_poly.entity_id
_entity_poly.type
_entity_poly.pdbx_seq_one_letter_code
_entity_poly.pdbx_strand_id
1 'polypeptide(L)'
;MATTTTPPTTMGRQAVWGFMRAALVGAAFFVVRGAGAGEQLSTADLEKASEAIVVVDNTLDRKGRVTSWLKGDAGQAGRLGELGGVCLPDRAILDGWLQRHASHPGRDTWKKTLAAGHVEQVVFLRVRDGALVPTCETEVMLGRSFALHPDHAAFRAELDALLAPPAAPLASPAPAAPAPTATETAPTGTAPAAPAPVRSSGCL
;
A
#
# COMPACT_ATOMS: atom_id res chain seq x y z
N MET A 1 23.63 56.77 -39.69
CA MET A 1 22.17 57.00 -39.77
C MET A 1 21.52 55.69 -39.31
N ALA A 2 20.74 55.54 -38.24
CA ALA A 2 20.19 56.45 -37.25
C ALA A 2 20.43 55.88 -35.84
N THR A 3 20.53 56.78 -34.87
CA THR A 3 20.87 56.56 -33.46
C THR A 3 19.60 56.80 -32.62
N THR A 4 19.27 55.91 -31.69
CA THR A 4 18.18 56.10 -30.71
C THR A 4 18.65 55.49 -29.38
N THR A 5 19.33 56.24 -28.50
CA THR A 5 18.85 57.16 -27.45
C THR A 5 17.91 56.52 -26.42
N THR A 6 18.50 56.21 -25.26
CA THR A 6 17.90 55.73 -23.99
C THR A 6 17.14 56.84 -23.25
N PRO A 7 16.26 56.48 -22.30
CA PRO A 7 16.31 57.16 -20.99
C PRO A 7 16.40 56.20 -19.78
N PRO A 8 17.08 56.60 -18.68
CA PRO A 8 17.19 55.83 -17.44
C PRO A 8 16.19 56.30 -16.37
N THR A 9 16.31 55.71 -15.16
CA THR A 9 15.78 56.14 -13.84
C THR A 9 14.53 55.36 -13.40
N THR A 10 14.53 54.62 -12.29
CA THR A 10 14.45 55.18 -10.93
C THR A 10 14.89 54.20 -9.85
N MET A 11 15.84 54.63 -9.01
CA MET A 11 16.13 54.04 -7.70
C MET A 11 15.02 54.42 -6.70
N GLY A 12 14.43 53.43 -6.04
CA GLY A 12 13.61 53.60 -4.86
C GLY A 12 14.24 52.88 -3.67
N ARG A 13 15.10 53.58 -2.93
CA ARG A 13 15.50 53.21 -1.56
C ARG A 13 14.43 53.75 -0.61
N GLN A 14 13.72 52.87 0.10
CA GLN A 14 13.21 53.19 1.43
C GLN A 14 13.41 51.98 2.35
N ALA A 15 14.28 52.17 3.33
CA ALA A 15 14.39 51.35 4.51
C ALA A 15 13.45 51.94 5.57
N VAL A 16 12.58 51.13 6.17
CA VAL A 16 12.00 51.43 7.48
C VAL A 16 11.92 50.14 8.28
N TRP A 17 12.68 50.14 9.37
CA TRP A 17 12.61 49.19 10.47
C TRP A 17 11.24 49.24 11.15
N GLY A 18 10.68 48.07 11.46
CA GLY A 18 9.47 47.94 12.26
C GLY A 18 9.49 46.62 13.03
N PHE A 19 10.05 46.67 14.23
CA PHE A 19 9.89 45.68 15.30
C PHE A 19 8.42 45.28 15.45
N MET A 20 8.08 43.99 15.42
CA MET A 20 7.21 43.39 16.44
C MET A 20 7.03 41.87 16.27
N ARG A 21 7.39 41.18 17.35
CA ARG A 21 6.73 40.00 17.93
C ARG A 21 6.79 38.68 17.17
N ALA A 22 7.83 37.95 17.56
CA ALA A 22 7.77 36.52 17.83
C ALA A 22 6.36 36.05 18.28
N ALA A 23 5.73 35.25 17.43
CA ALA A 23 4.76 34.25 17.83
C ALA A 23 5.34 32.89 17.39
N LEU A 24 5.92 32.19 18.35
CA LEU A 24 6.23 30.76 18.27
C LEU A 24 4.90 30.01 18.06
N VAL A 25 4.49 29.84 16.82
CA VAL A 25 3.65 28.71 16.43
C VAL A 25 4.61 27.66 15.94
N GLY A 26 4.95 26.73 16.83
CA GLY A 26 5.59 25.48 16.49
C GLY A 26 4.66 24.67 15.60
N ALA A 27 4.55 25.05 14.34
CA ALA A 27 4.19 24.11 13.29
C ALA A 27 5.38 23.16 13.20
N ALA A 28 5.24 21.99 13.82
CA ALA A 28 6.02 20.83 13.42
C ALA A 28 5.79 20.64 11.93
N PHE A 29 6.61 21.30 11.11
CA PHE A 29 6.92 20.88 9.77
C PHE A 29 7.52 19.48 9.94
N PHE A 30 6.65 18.48 10.02
CA PHE A 30 6.96 17.18 9.46
C PHE A 30 7.22 17.46 7.98
N VAL A 31 8.47 17.80 7.70
CA VAL A 31 9.05 17.65 6.38
C VAL A 31 8.90 16.17 6.11
N VAL A 32 7.79 15.80 5.47
CA VAL A 32 7.70 14.57 4.71
C VAL A 32 8.84 14.71 3.72
N ARG A 33 9.96 14.10 4.07
CA ARG A 33 11.14 13.99 3.24
C ARG A 33 10.62 13.26 2.00
N GLY A 34 10.27 14.03 0.97
CA GLY A 34 9.79 13.46 -0.28
C GLY A 34 10.84 12.47 -0.72
N ALA A 35 10.44 11.21 -0.89
CA ALA A 35 11.31 10.16 -1.39
C ALA A 35 12.09 10.74 -2.57
N GLY A 36 13.41 10.83 -2.44
CA GLY A 36 14.25 11.36 -3.50
C GLY A 36 14.08 10.45 -4.71
N ALA A 37 13.85 11.03 -5.88
CA ALA A 37 13.77 10.26 -7.12
C ALA A 37 14.99 9.33 -7.23
N GLY A 38 14.76 8.02 -7.16
CA GLY A 38 15.81 6.99 -7.19
C GLY A 38 15.96 6.15 -5.92
N GLU A 39 15.23 6.42 -4.84
CA GLU A 39 15.17 5.50 -3.70
C GLU A 39 14.40 4.23 -4.11
N GLN A 40 15.00 3.07 -3.88
CA GLN A 40 14.30 1.81 -4.05
C GLN A 40 13.33 1.67 -2.87
N LEU A 41 12.04 1.91 -3.13
CA LEU A 41 11.01 1.61 -2.15
C LEU A 41 10.98 0.10 -1.87
N SER A 42 10.34 -0.29 -0.78
CA SER A 42 9.94 -1.68 -0.57
C SER A 42 8.52 -1.89 -1.10
N THR A 43 8.12 -3.15 -1.32
CA THR A 43 6.74 -3.50 -1.68
C THR A 43 5.74 -2.93 -0.67
N ALA A 44 6.10 -2.90 0.63
CA ALA A 44 5.29 -2.33 1.69
C ALA A 44 5.16 -0.81 1.58
N ASP A 45 6.23 -0.10 1.24
CA ASP A 45 6.18 1.35 1.03
C ASP A 45 5.36 1.70 -0.21
N LEU A 46 5.49 0.93 -1.29
CA LEU A 46 4.66 1.06 -2.49
C LEU A 46 3.19 0.82 -2.20
N GLU A 47 2.85 -0.26 -1.48
CA GLU A 47 1.48 -0.58 -1.07
C GLU A 47 0.88 0.57 -0.27
N LYS A 48 1.60 1.05 0.75
CA LYS A 48 1.16 2.12 1.64
C LYS A 48 0.98 3.45 0.92
N ALA A 49 1.84 3.76 -0.05
CA ALA A 49 1.76 4.98 -0.85
C ALA A 49 0.67 4.90 -1.95
N SER A 50 0.13 3.72 -2.22
CA SER A 50 -0.83 3.50 -3.30
C SER A 50 -2.28 3.59 -2.82
N GLU A 51 -3.09 4.32 -3.58
CA GLU A 51 -4.54 4.38 -3.43
C GLU A 51 -5.18 3.08 -3.92
N ALA A 52 -4.65 2.55 -5.02
CA ALA A 52 -5.12 1.31 -5.64
C ALA A 52 -3.95 0.50 -6.19
N ILE A 53 -4.16 -0.80 -6.30
CA ILE A 53 -3.20 -1.74 -6.89
C ILE A 53 -3.98 -2.64 -7.82
N VAL A 54 -3.55 -2.72 -9.07
CA VAL A 54 -4.25 -3.44 -10.13
C VAL A 54 -3.32 -4.40 -10.84
N VAL A 55 -3.91 -5.45 -11.42
CA VAL A 55 -3.25 -6.27 -12.43
C VAL A 55 -3.66 -5.74 -13.79
N VAL A 56 -2.68 -5.57 -14.67
CA VAL A 56 -2.86 -5.03 -16.02
C VAL A 56 -2.33 -6.03 -17.05
N ASP A 57 -3.15 -6.29 -18.06
CA ASP A 57 -2.73 -6.88 -19.32
C ASP A 57 -2.11 -5.78 -20.21
N ASN A 58 -0.79 -5.78 -20.33
CA ASN A 58 -0.04 -4.84 -21.17
C ASN A 58 0.42 -5.55 -22.46
N THR A 59 -0.21 -5.23 -23.59
CA THR A 59 0.09 -5.85 -24.89
C THR A 59 1.12 -5.06 -25.74
N LEU A 60 1.87 -4.11 -25.14
CA LEU A 60 2.91 -3.25 -25.74
C LEU A 60 2.53 -2.39 -26.98
N ASP A 61 1.45 -2.72 -27.67
CA ASP A 61 0.95 -2.10 -28.91
C ASP A 61 -0.30 -1.25 -28.70
N ARG A 62 -0.84 -1.27 -27.49
CA ARG A 62 -2.01 -0.48 -27.06
C ARG A 62 -1.92 -0.21 -25.57
N LYS A 63 -2.77 0.72 -25.11
CA LYS A 63 -2.93 1.02 -23.68
C LYS A 63 -3.23 -0.25 -22.88
N GLY A 64 -2.65 -0.34 -21.69
CA GLY A 64 -2.87 -1.46 -20.79
C GLY A 64 -4.35 -1.56 -20.37
N ARG A 65 -4.81 -2.77 -20.09
CA ARG A 65 -6.16 -3.04 -19.60
C ARG A 65 -6.13 -3.64 -18.20
N VAL A 66 -6.85 -3.03 -17.25
CA VAL A 66 -7.02 -3.63 -15.92
C VAL A 66 -7.76 -4.96 -16.04
N THR A 67 -7.17 -6.03 -15.52
CA THR A 67 -7.77 -7.36 -15.45
C THR A 67 -8.30 -7.69 -14.06
N SER A 68 -7.68 -7.15 -13.00
CA SER A 68 -8.19 -7.28 -11.63
C SER A 68 -7.73 -6.13 -10.72
N TRP A 69 -8.46 -5.93 -9.62
CA TRP A 69 -8.11 -5.01 -8.54
C TRP A 69 -7.65 -5.83 -7.33
N LEU A 70 -6.45 -5.54 -6.84
CA LEU A 70 -5.87 -6.16 -5.64
C LEU A 70 -6.11 -5.28 -4.40
N LYS A 71 -6.08 -3.96 -4.59
CA LYS A 71 -6.43 -2.93 -3.61
C LYS A 71 -7.25 -1.85 -4.29
N GLY A 72 -8.27 -1.35 -3.59
CA GLY A 72 -9.30 -0.49 -4.18
C GLY A 72 -10.42 -1.30 -4.84
N ASP A 73 -11.28 -0.63 -5.59
CA ASP A 73 -12.44 -1.26 -6.23
C ASP A 73 -12.73 -0.70 -7.63
N ALA A 74 -13.56 -1.44 -8.38
CA ALA A 74 -13.94 -1.08 -9.74
C ALA A 74 -14.75 0.24 -9.84
N GLY A 75 -15.35 0.71 -8.75
CA GLY A 75 -15.99 2.03 -8.69
C GLY A 75 -15.00 3.18 -8.89
N GLN A 76 -13.71 2.93 -8.68
CA GLN A 76 -12.64 3.89 -8.95
C GLN A 76 -12.21 3.94 -10.43
N ALA A 77 -12.73 3.04 -11.29
CA ALA A 77 -12.33 2.96 -12.70
C ALA A 77 -12.57 4.28 -13.46
N GLY A 78 -13.58 5.07 -13.09
CA GLY A 78 -13.83 6.39 -13.69
C GLY A 78 -12.77 7.44 -13.37
N ARG A 79 -11.90 7.18 -12.39
CA ARG A 79 -10.75 8.03 -12.04
C ARG A 79 -9.46 7.55 -12.71
N LEU A 80 -9.48 6.41 -13.40
CA LEU A 80 -8.28 5.83 -13.99
C LEU A 80 -7.76 6.74 -15.10
N GLY A 81 -6.54 7.24 -14.91
CA GLY A 81 -5.81 7.99 -15.92
C GLY A 81 -5.30 7.07 -17.03
N GLU A 82 -4.39 7.58 -17.84
CA GLU A 82 -3.79 6.80 -18.91
C GLU A 82 -2.89 5.67 -18.37
N LEU A 83 -3.24 4.42 -18.71
CA LEU A 83 -2.40 3.25 -18.48
C LEU A 83 -1.36 3.09 -19.60
N GLY A 84 -0.33 3.93 -19.55
CA GLY A 84 0.78 3.93 -20.51
C GLY A 84 1.99 4.72 -19.99
N GLY A 85 2.99 4.90 -20.84
CA GLY A 85 4.21 5.64 -20.52
C GLY A 85 5.28 4.76 -19.87
N VAL A 86 6.21 5.35 -19.11
CA VAL A 86 7.40 4.63 -18.62
C VAL A 86 7.04 3.48 -17.66
N CYS A 87 5.96 3.59 -16.89
CA CYS A 87 5.59 2.56 -15.91
C CYS A 87 4.83 1.38 -16.54
N LEU A 88 4.21 1.61 -17.71
CA LEU A 88 3.59 0.60 -18.56
C LEU A 88 4.08 0.85 -19.99
N PRO A 89 5.34 0.48 -20.28
CA PRO A 89 5.98 0.87 -21.53
C PRO A 89 5.26 0.21 -22.70
N ASP A 90 5.13 0.99 -23.79
CA ASP A 90 4.88 0.43 -25.11
C ASP A 90 6.19 -0.15 -25.69
N ARG A 91 6.07 -0.76 -26.87
CA ARG A 91 7.23 -1.32 -27.59
C ARG A 91 8.34 -0.30 -27.82
N ALA A 92 8.01 0.91 -28.27
CA ALA A 92 9.00 1.93 -28.61
C ALA A 92 9.76 2.44 -27.38
N ILE A 93 9.06 2.63 -26.25
CA ILE A 93 9.65 3.00 -24.97
C ILE A 93 10.60 1.89 -24.51
N LEU A 94 10.15 0.64 -24.58
CA LEU A 94 10.93 -0.51 -24.13
C LEU A 94 12.19 -0.74 -24.98
N ASP A 95 12.06 -0.63 -26.31
CA ASP A 95 13.19 -0.69 -27.25
C ASP A 95 14.21 0.41 -26.97
N GLY A 96 13.76 1.67 -26.84
CA GLY A 96 14.63 2.79 -26.52
C GLY A 96 15.31 2.63 -25.16
N TRP A 97 14.60 2.09 -24.17
CA TRP A 97 15.17 1.79 -22.86
C TRP A 97 16.25 0.71 -22.96
N LEU A 98 16.01 -0.37 -23.68
CA LEU A 98 16.98 -1.45 -23.90
C LEU A 98 18.22 -0.98 -24.67
N GLN A 99 18.15 0.09 -25.46
CA GLN A 99 19.34 0.66 -26.08
C GLN A 99 20.19 1.46 -25.08
N ARG A 100 19.56 2.20 -24.17
CA ARG A 100 20.25 3.08 -23.21
C ARG A 100 20.78 2.35 -21.97
N HIS A 101 20.20 1.22 -21.60
CA HIS A 101 20.45 0.56 -20.32
C HIS A 101 21.06 -0.84 -20.49
N ALA A 102 22.28 -0.88 -21.04
CA ALA A 102 22.98 -2.13 -21.39
C ALA A 102 23.30 -3.03 -20.18
N SER A 103 23.59 -2.44 -19.02
CA SER A 103 24.02 -3.13 -17.80
C SER A 103 22.93 -3.22 -16.72
N HIS A 104 21.70 -2.81 -17.01
CA HIS A 104 20.66 -2.76 -15.99
C HIS A 104 20.19 -4.17 -15.58
N PRO A 105 20.03 -4.46 -14.27
CA PRO A 105 19.65 -5.79 -13.79
C PRO A 105 18.36 -6.35 -14.40
N GLY A 106 17.33 -5.51 -14.57
CA GLY A 106 16.05 -5.91 -15.17
C GLY A 106 16.08 -6.17 -16.69
N ARG A 107 17.22 -6.00 -17.37
CA ARG A 107 17.32 -6.02 -18.84
C ARG A 107 16.78 -7.31 -19.47
N ASP A 108 17.06 -8.47 -18.87
CA ASP A 108 16.62 -9.75 -19.43
C ASP A 108 15.10 -9.93 -19.32
N THR A 109 14.49 -9.48 -18.22
CA THR A 109 13.03 -9.43 -18.07
C THR A 109 12.42 -8.54 -19.16
N TRP A 110 13.00 -7.35 -19.37
CA TRP A 110 12.54 -6.43 -20.40
C TRP A 110 12.66 -6.98 -21.83
N LYS A 111 13.75 -7.68 -22.15
CA LYS A 111 13.88 -8.40 -23.44
C LYS A 111 12.80 -9.47 -23.61
N LYS A 112 12.54 -10.26 -22.55
CA LYS A 112 11.50 -11.30 -22.58
C LYS A 112 10.12 -10.68 -22.78
N THR A 113 9.81 -9.60 -22.07
CA THR A 113 8.56 -8.82 -22.24
C THR A 113 8.42 -8.32 -23.68
N LEU A 114 9.47 -7.70 -24.23
CA LEU A 114 9.47 -7.22 -25.61
C LEU A 114 9.21 -8.35 -26.62
N ALA A 115 9.89 -9.48 -26.45
CA ALA A 115 9.75 -10.66 -27.31
C ALA A 115 8.37 -11.31 -27.20
N ALA A 116 7.79 -11.36 -25.99
CA ALA A 116 6.44 -11.86 -25.77
C ALA A 116 5.38 -10.95 -26.40
N GLY A 117 5.67 -9.65 -26.52
CA GLY A 117 4.73 -8.66 -27.05
C GLY A 117 3.53 -8.39 -26.12
N HIS A 118 3.45 -9.11 -25.00
CA HIS A 118 2.43 -8.94 -23.99
C HIS A 118 2.97 -9.41 -22.65
N VAL A 119 2.46 -8.83 -21.57
CA VAL A 119 2.81 -9.23 -20.22
C VAL A 119 1.74 -8.81 -19.23
N GLU A 120 1.46 -9.69 -18.28
CA GLU A 120 0.70 -9.35 -17.09
C GLU A 120 1.62 -8.62 -16.10
N GLN A 121 1.16 -7.49 -15.57
CA GLN A 121 1.92 -6.64 -14.68
C GLN A 121 1.08 -6.17 -13.50
N VAL A 122 1.65 -6.19 -12.30
CA VAL A 122 1.09 -5.47 -11.14
C VAL A 122 1.48 -4.01 -11.19
N VAL A 123 0.48 -3.12 -11.10
CA VAL A 123 0.66 -1.67 -11.16
C VAL A 123 0.12 -1.02 -9.90
N PHE A 124 0.98 -0.24 -9.27
CA PHE A 124 0.67 0.62 -8.13
C PHE A 124 0.16 1.97 -8.64
N LEU A 125 -1.00 2.40 -8.15
CA LEU A 125 -1.67 3.62 -8.59
C LEU A 125 -1.74 4.63 -7.44
N ARG A 126 -1.40 5.88 -7.74
CA ARG A 126 -1.55 7.02 -6.83
C ARG A 126 -2.47 8.08 -7.42
N VAL A 127 -3.04 8.91 -6.55
CA VAL A 127 -3.85 10.05 -7.00
C VAL A 127 -2.93 11.21 -7.40
N ARG A 128 -3.12 11.71 -8.62
CA ARG A 128 -2.50 12.94 -9.11
C ARG A 128 -3.53 13.72 -9.92
N ASP A 129 -3.72 14.98 -9.57
CA ASP A 129 -4.68 15.87 -10.24
C ASP A 129 -6.10 15.25 -10.36
N GLY A 130 -6.52 14.53 -9.31
CA GLY A 130 -7.81 13.84 -9.22
C GLY A 130 -7.90 12.48 -9.91
N ALA A 131 -6.90 12.10 -10.71
CA ALA A 131 -6.84 10.83 -11.44
C ALA A 131 -5.91 9.80 -10.77
N LEU A 132 -6.22 8.53 -10.93
CA LEU A 132 -5.34 7.41 -10.58
C LEU A 132 -4.32 7.20 -11.70
N VAL A 133 -3.05 7.41 -11.39
CA VAL A 133 -1.94 7.26 -12.35
C VAL A 133 -0.92 6.24 -11.87
N PRO A 134 -0.28 5.49 -12.79
CA PRO A 134 0.82 4.59 -12.45
C PRO A 134 1.97 5.30 -11.73
N THR A 135 2.54 4.63 -10.74
CA THR A 135 3.77 5.07 -10.06
C THR A 135 4.98 4.35 -10.68
N CYS A 136 5.95 5.12 -11.18
CA CYS A 136 7.21 4.63 -11.73
C CYS A 136 8.31 4.72 -10.66
N GLU A 137 8.49 3.69 -9.85
CA GLU A 137 9.65 3.60 -8.94
C GLU A 137 10.64 2.53 -9.42
N THR A 138 11.82 2.49 -8.80
CA THR A 138 12.93 1.60 -9.16
C THR A 138 12.51 0.12 -9.25
N GLU A 139 11.59 -0.36 -8.41
CA GLU A 139 11.12 -1.76 -8.45
C GLU A 139 10.32 -2.09 -9.72
N VAL A 140 9.56 -1.12 -10.23
CA VAL A 140 8.89 -1.24 -11.54
C VAL A 140 9.94 -1.33 -12.65
N MET A 141 11.05 -0.59 -12.51
CA MET A 141 12.18 -0.63 -13.43
C MET A 141 13.01 -1.93 -13.36
N LEU A 142 13.06 -2.57 -12.18
CA LEU A 142 13.67 -3.89 -11.99
C LEU A 142 12.80 -5.02 -12.57
N GLY A 143 11.50 -4.77 -12.76
CA GLY A 143 10.60 -5.66 -13.46
C GLY A 143 10.00 -6.78 -12.60
N ARG A 144 10.18 -6.78 -11.27
CA ARG A 144 9.62 -7.81 -10.37
C ARG A 144 8.09 -7.92 -10.45
N SER A 145 7.41 -6.83 -10.81
CA SER A 145 5.96 -6.81 -10.98
C SER A 145 5.45 -7.45 -12.27
N PHE A 146 6.34 -7.84 -13.20
CA PHE A 146 6.00 -8.49 -14.46
C PHE A 146 5.97 -10.00 -14.28
N ALA A 147 4.93 -10.66 -14.80
CA ALA A 147 4.74 -12.11 -14.66
C ALA A 147 5.91 -12.96 -15.22
N LEU A 148 6.71 -12.40 -16.14
CA LEU A 148 7.87 -13.06 -16.75
C LEU A 148 9.16 -12.95 -15.92
N HIS A 149 9.15 -12.18 -14.83
CA HIS A 149 10.30 -12.03 -13.95
C HIS A 149 10.44 -13.26 -13.03
N PRO A 150 11.65 -13.81 -12.80
CA PRO A 150 11.84 -14.98 -11.93
C PRO A 150 11.29 -14.77 -10.51
N ASP A 151 11.49 -13.57 -9.94
CA ASP A 151 11.01 -13.23 -8.59
C ASP A 151 9.53 -12.83 -8.53
N HIS A 152 8.76 -12.93 -9.63
CA HIS A 152 7.38 -12.47 -9.65
C HIS A 152 6.50 -13.19 -8.62
N ALA A 153 6.63 -14.51 -8.52
CA ALA A 153 5.84 -15.30 -7.56
C ALA A 153 6.12 -14.89 -6.10
N ALA A 154 7.39 -14.65 -5.75
CA ALA A 154 7.78 -14.19 -4.42
C ALA A 154 7.25 -12.77 -4.15
N PHE A 155 7.35 -11.88 -5.13
CA PHE A 155 6.79 -10.53 -5.07
C PHE A 155 5.26 -10.54 -4.89
N ARG A 156 4.54 -11.38 -5.62
CA ARG A 156 3.07 -11.51 -5.48
C ARG A 156 2.71 -12.03 -4.08
N ALA A 157 3.40 -13.03 -3.57
CA ALA A 157 3.15 -13.54 -2.21
C ALA A 157 3.41 -12.48 -1.13
N GLU A 158 4.48 -11.69 -1.26
CA GLU A 158 4.79 -10.56 -0.38
C GLU A 158 3.64 -9.54 -0.38
N LEU A 159 3.17 -9.15 -1.58
CA LEU A 159 2.08 -8.20 -1.72
C LEU A 159 0.74 -8.75 -1.22
N ASP A 160 0.40 -10.00 -1.52
CA ASP A 160 -0.84 -10.62 -1.06
C ASP A 160 -0.88 -10.73 0.48
N ALA A 161 0.27 -10.96 1.13
CA ALA A 161 0.39 -10.93 2.59
C ALA A 161 0.17 -9.52 3.17
N LEU A 162 0.63 -8.47 2.49
CA LEU A 162 0.39 -7.08 2.89
C LEU A 162 -1.08 -6.66 2.74
N LEU A 163 -1.76 -7.22 1.72
CA LEU A 163 -3.16 -6.92 1.42
C LEU A 163 -4.14 -7.80 2.20
N ALA A 164 -3.67 -8.85 2.87
CA ALA A 164 -4.50 -9.68 3.70
C ALA A 164 -5.14 -8.85 4.82
N PRO A 165 -6.44 -9.02 5.12
CA PRO A 165 -7.05 -8.39 6.28
C PRO A 165 -6.22 -8.72 7.53
N PRO A 166 -6.06 -7.77 8.48
CA PRO A 166 -5.43 -8.09 9.74
C PRO A 166 -6.16 -9.29 10.34
N ALA A 167 -5.39 -10.32 10.73
CA ALA A 167 -5.96 -11.49 11.38
C ALA A 167 -6.86 -10.99 12.50
N ALA A 168 -8.13 -11.41 12.49
CA ALA A 168 -9.08 -11.01 13.51
C ALA A 168 -8.38 -11.18 14.87
N PRO A 169 -8.37 -10.14 15.73
CA PRO A 169 -7.70 -10.25 17.01
C PRO A 169 -8.22 -11.53 17.65
N LEU A 170 -7.30 -12.47 17.93
CA LEU A 170 -7.64 -13.70 18.64
C LEU A 170 -8.46 -13.25 19.82
N ALA A 171 -9.74 -13.63 19.85
CA ALA A 171 -10.68 -13.14 20.83
C ALA A 171 -9.96 -13.24 22.19
N SER A 172 -9.75 -12.09 22.84
CA SER A 172 -9.11 -12.09 24.16
C SER A 172 -9.79 -13.19 24.94
N PRO A 173 -9.04 -14.15 25.49
CA PRO A 173 -9.64 -15.29 26.17
C PRO A 173 -10.67 -14.71 27.13
N ALA A 174 -11.93 -15.15 26.99
CA ALA A 174 -13.02 -14.66 27.81
C ALA A 174 -12.49 -14.61 29.25
N PRO A 175 -12.68 -13.49 29.97
CA PRO A 175 -12.12 -13.34 31.31
C PRO A 175 -12.43 -14.62 32.07
N ALA A 176 -11.37 -15.29 32.54
CA ALA A 176 -11.49 -16.57 33.20
C ALA A 176 -12.63 -16.45 34.20
N ALA A 177 -13.62 -17.35 34.09
CA ALA A 177 -14.75 -17.35 34.99
C ALA A 177 -14.21 -17.18 36.42
N PRO A 178 -14.76 -16.25 37.22
CA PRO A 178 -14.23 -15.98 38.55
C PRO A 178 -14.06 -17.31 39.25
N ALA A 179 -12.84 -17.57 39.75
CA ALA A 179 -12.57 -18.78 40.50
C ALA A 179 -13.67 -18.92 41.56
N PRO A 180 -14.30 -20.10 41.71
CA PRO A 180 -15.37 -20.26 42.69
C PRO A 180 -14.83 -19.82 44.04
N THR A 181 -15.40 -18.74 44.57
CA THR A 181 -15.11 -18.27 45.91
C THR A 181 -15.32 -19.46 46.83
N ALA A 182 -14.28 -19.89 47.53
CA ALA A 182 -14.37 -20.98 48.49
C ALA A 182 -15.45 -20.59 49.50
N THR A 183 -16.63 -21.19 49.38
CA THR A 183 -17.68 -21.09 50.38
C THR A 183 -17.12 -21.72 51.65
N GLU A 184 -16.88 -20.89 52.65
CA GLU A 184 -16.55 -21.30 54.01
C GLU A 184 -17.74 -22.12 54.55
N THR A 185 -17.61 -23.44 54.50
CA THR A 185 -18.58 -24.39 55.04
C THR A 185 -18.56 -24.31 56.57
N ALA A 186 -19.52 -23.58 57.15
CA ALA A 186 -19.83 -23.66 58.57
C ALA A 186 -20.47 -25.04 58.89
N PRO A 187 -20.04 -25.75 59.94
CA PRO A 187 -20.68 -26.99 60.36
C PRO A 187 -21.96 -26.67 61.13
N THR A 188 -23.13 -26.87 60.51
CA THR A 188 -24.40 -26.92 61.24
C THR A 188 -24.90 -28.35 61.25
N GLY A 189 -24.60 -29.05 62.33
CA GLY A 189 -25.23 -30.32 62.65
C GLY A 189 -26.69 -30.09 63.03
N THR A 190 -27.59 -30.83 62.42
CA THR A 190 -28.87 -31.27 63.00
C THR A 190 -29.29 -32.50 62.23
N ALA A 191 -29.27 -33.65 62.90
CA ALA A 191 -29.68 -34.93 62.33
C ALA A 191 -31.22 -34.98 62.19
N PRO A 192 -31.77 -35.25 61.00
CA PRO A 192 -33.19 -35.59 60.89
C PRO A 192 -33.43 -37.08 61.17
N ALA A 193 -34.56 -37.31 61.83
CA ALA A 193 -35.03 -38.56 62.37
C ALA A 193 -35.26 -39.67 61.32
N ALA A 194 -35.09 -40.91 61.79
CA ALA A 194 -35.24 -42.14 61.01
C ALA A 194 -36.65 -42.31 60.41
N PRO A 195 -36.78 -42.64 59.11
CA PRO A 195 -38.00 -43.20 58.57
C PRO A 195 -38.13 -44.69 58.87
N ALA A 196 -39.35 -45.09 59.20
CA ALA A 196 -39.78 -46.44 59.56
C ALA A 196 -39.63 -47.47 58.41
N PRO A 197 -39.51 -48.78 58.73
CA PRO A 197 -39.27 -49.83 57.74
C PRO A 197 -40.53 -50.16 56.92
N VAL A 198 -40.40 -50.09 55.59
CA VAL A 198 -41.41 -50.65 54.68
C VAL A 198 -41.07 -52.11 54.39
N ARG A 199 -42.03 -52.99 54.70
CA ARG A 199 -41.96 -54.45 54.55
C ARG A 199 -41.92 -54.86 53.08
N SER A 200 -40.95 -55.70 52.77
CA SER A 200 -40.88 -56.54 51.56
C SER A 200 -41.92 -57.67 51.65
N SER A 201 -42.86 -57.71 50.71
CA SER A 201 -43.64 -58.90 50.37
C SER A 201 -43.27 -59.30 48.95
N GLY A 202 -42.71 -60.49 48.81
CA GLY A 202 -42.26 -61.03 47.52
C GLY A 202 -43.31 -61.87 46.79
N CYS A 203 -42.80 -62.49 45.73
CA CYS A 203 -43.30 -63.65 44.98
C CYS A 203 -44.61 -63.47 44.18
N LEU A 204 -44.49 -63.54 42.85
CA LEU A 204 -44.57 -64.80 42.09
C LEU A 204 -43.80 -64.64 40.77
#